data_AF-A0A820JM06-F1
#
_entry.id   AF-A0A820JM06-F1
#
_cell.length_a   1.000
_cell.length_b   1.000
_cell.length_c   1.000
_cell.angle_alpha   90.00
_cell.angle_beta   90.00
_cell.angle_gamma   90.00
#
_symmetry.space_group_name_H-M   'P 1'
#
loop_
_entity.id
_entity.type
_entity.pdbx_description
1 polymer ?
#
loop_
_entity_poly.entity_id
_entity_poly.type
_entity_poly.pdbx_seq_one_letter_code
_entity_poly.pdbx_strand_id
1 'polypeptide(L)'
;RILPILGLRVFPFTTETVTPSIQEFDSYLELEKFIRHSAEPIVIPGVTLFFGFPWIGNVGHTLFDGLYPAYAAIIPFPPRHLYPFRLLCAIDECQTCRDEDIFNRFAGLGIIKQYILNDMSNGSWFVFDEFVMGGGMMC
;
A
#
# COMPACT_ATOMS: atom_id res chain seq x y z
N ARG A 1 12.81 19.45 11.49
CA ARG A 1 13.95 18.70 10.87
C ARG A 1 13.73 18.65 9.34
N ILE A 2 14.74 18.79 8.45
CA ILE A 2 14.51 18.63 7.00
C ILE A 2 14.55 17.14 6.67
N LEU A 3 13.43 16.56 6.20
CA LEU A 3 13.44 15.19 5.68
C LEU A 3 14.17 15.13 4.33
N PRO A 4 14.82 13.99 4.03
CA PRO A 4 15.34 13.79 2.69
C PRO A 4 14.19 13.86 1.69
N ILE A 5 14.43 14.52 0.56
CA ILE A 5 13.55 14.42 -0.60
C ILE A 5 13.50 12.95 -0.99
N LEU A 6 12.30 12.37 -0.99
CA LEU A 6 12.11 10.99 -1.39
C LEU A 6 11.88 10.96 -2.90
N GLY A 7 12.72 10.21 -3.62
CA GLY A 7 12.45 9.84 -5.01
C GLY A 7 11.44 8.71 -5.04
N LEU A 8 10.20 9.01 -5.40
CA LEU A 8 9.14 8.04 -5.62
C LEU A 8 9.06 7.70 -7.10
N ARG A 9 9.21 6.43 -7.43
CA ARG A 9 8.98 5.93 -8.79
C ARG A 9 7.47 5.79 -8.98
N VAL A 10 6.88 6.70 -9.75
CA VAL A 10 5.42 6.75 -9.99
C VAL A 10 5.00 6.03 -11.27
N PHE A 11 5.94 5.87 -12.23
CA PHE A 11 5.76 5.12 -13.48
C PHE A 11 7.07 4.40 -13.87
N PRO A 12 7.04 3.43 -14.81
CA PRO A 12 8.22 2.67 -15.24
C PRO A 12 9.47 3.50 -15.56
N PHE A 13 9.27 4.72 -16.07
CA PHE A 13 10.34 5.61 -16.49
C PHE A 13 10.29 6.98 -15.82
N THR A 14 9.45 7.17 -14.79
CA THR A 14 9.23 8.48 -14.16
C THR A 14 9.44 8.38 -12.66
N THR A 15 10.29 9.27 -12.15
CA THR A 15 10.50 9.47 -10.72
C THR A 15 9.99 10.86 -10.36
N GLU A 16 9.11 10.92 -9.38
CA GLU A 16 8.66 12.15 -8.76
C GLU A 16 9.37 12.34 -7.42
N THR A 17 9.70 13.58 -7.11
CA THR A 17 10.25 13.94 -5.81
C THR A 17 9.13 14.39 -4.90
N VAL A 18 8.94 13.68 -3.78
CA VAL A 18 7.97 14.06 -2.76
C VAL A 18 8.70 14.41 -1.48
N THR A 19 8.34 15.57 -0.92
CA THR A 19 8.72 15.95 0.45
C THR A 19 7.53 15.61 1.35
N PRO A 20 7.64 14.62 2.25
CA PRO A 20 6.55 14.28 3.14
C PRO A 20 6.18 15.47 4.04
N SER A 21 4.89 15.68 4.26
CA SER A 21 4.44 16.58 5.33
C SER A 21 4.78 15.94 6.69
N ILE A 22 5.40 16.72 7.57
CA ILE A 22 5.73 16.28 8.93
C ILE A 22 4.83 17.01 9.89
N GLN A 23 4.23 16.25 10.80
CA GLN A 23 3.63 16.79 11.99
C GLN A 23 4.52 16.44 13.18
N GLU A 24 5.19 17.45 13.73
CA GLU A 24 5.98 17.32 14.95
C GLU A 24 5.06 17.58 16.17
N PHE A 25 5.27 16.84 17.25
CA PHE A 25 4.54 17.00 18.51
C PHE A 25 5.54 17.34 19.62
N ASP A 26 5.22 18.30 20.49
CA ASP A 26 6.17 18.77 21.51
C ASP A 26 6.37 17.72 22.62
N SER A 27 5.44 16.75 22.74
CA SER A 27 5.56 15.64 23.68
C SER A 27 4.81 14.40 23.23
N TYR A 28 5.14 13.25 23.83
CA TYR A 28 4.39 12.00 23.67
C TYR A 28 2.91 12.16 24.04
N LEU A 29 2.60 12.99 25.05
CA LEU A 29 1.23 13.24 25.48
C LEU A 29 0.41 13.96 24.39
N GLU A 30 1.02 14.88 23.66
CA GLU A 30 0.35 15.56 22.54
C GLU A 30 0.14 14.65 21.35
N LEU A 31 1.13 13.80 21.03
CA LEU A 31 0.98 12.74 20.04
C LEU A 31 -0.19 11.81 20.43
N GLU A 32 -0.23 11.36 21.68
CA GLU A 32 -1.31 10.48 22.17
C GLU A 32 -2.68 11.16 22.07
N LYS A 33 -2.80 12.43 22.48
CA LYS A 33 -4.04 13.20 22.36
C LYS A 33 -4.47 13.33 20.90
N PHE A 34 -3.54 13.64 20.01
CA PHE A 34 -3.83 13.73 18.57
C PHE A 34 -4.35 12.41 18.02
N ILE A 35 -3.66 11.29 18.30
CA ILE A 35 -4.07 9.97 17.83
C ILE A 35 -5.47 9.61 18.35
N ARG A 36 -5.73 9.84 19.64
CA ARG A 36 -6.98 9.42 20.29
C ARG A 36 -8.19 10.30 19.99
N HIS A 37 -7.99 11.59 19.72
CA HIS A 37 -9.08 12.57 19.70
C HIS A 37 -9.16 13.43 18.44
N SER A 38 -8.16 13.37 17.57
CA SER A 38 -8.15 14.16 16.33
C SER A 38 -8.04 13.27 15.10
N ALA A 39 -7.10 12.32 15.12
CA ALA A 39 -6.91 11.41 14.00
C ALA A 39 -7.95 10.29 13.97
N GLU A 40 -8.35 9.78 15.15
CA GLU A 40 -9.27 8.64 15.33
C GLU A 40 -9.08 7.55 14.25
N PRO A 41 -7.86 6.98 14.14
CA PRO A 41 -7.50 6.22 12.95
C PRO A 41 -8.26 4.90 12.86
N ILE A 42 -8.63 4.55 11.63
CA ILE A 42 -9.11 3.22 11.28
C ILE A 42 -7.91 2.29 11.25
N VAL A 43 -7.89 1.32 12.17
CA VAL A 43 -6.85 0.30 12.25
C VAL A 43 -7.14 -0.81 11.25
N ILE A 44 -6.16 -1.10 10.39
CA ILE A 44 -6.18 -2.14 9.37
C ILE A 44 -5.25 -3.27 9.85
N PRO A 45 -5.80 -4.36 10.41
CA PRO A 45 -4.97 -5.39 11.03
C PRO A 45 -4.36 -6.34 10.00
N GLY A 46 -3.23 -6.93 10.40
CA GLY A 46 -2.49 -7.91 9.60
C GLY A 46 -1.63 -7.31 8.49
N VAL A 47 -0.98 -8.18 7.72
CA VAL A 47 -0.04 -7.75 6.68
C VAL A 47 -0.77 -7.17 5.49
N THR A 48 -0.40 -5.94 5.11
CA THR A 48 -0.85 -5.30 3.88
C THR A 48 0.33 -5.08 2.95
N LEU A 49 0.21 -5.59 1.73
CA LEU A 49 1.18 -5.38 0.65
C LEU A 49 0.67 -4.28 -0.26
N PHE A 50 1.50 -3.26 -0.52
CA PHE A 50 1.21 -2.22 -1.48
C PHE A 50 2.12 -2.33 -2.70
N PHE A 51 1.51 -2.34 -3.88
CA PHE A 51 2.20 -2.27 -5.16
C PHE A 51 1.32 -1.59 -6.21
N GLY A 52 1.98 -0.92 -7.15
CA GLY A 52 1.38 -0.45 -8.40
C GLY A 52 1.89 -1.28 -9.57
N PHE A 53 1.09 -1.44 -10.60
CA PHE A 53 1.50 -2.08 -11.85
C PHE A 53 0.76 -1.38 -13.01
N PRO A 54 1.45 -0.99 -14.10
CA PRO A 54 0.86 -0.14 -15.14
C PRO A 54 0.03 -0.90 -16.17
N TRP A 55 0.10 -2.22 -16.21
CA TRP A 55 -0.47 -3.07 -17.27
C TRP A 55 -1.72 -3.83 -16.81
N ILE A 56 -2.73 -3.09 -16.34
CA ILE A 56 -4.04 -3.66 -15.96
C ILE A 56 -4.66 -4.39 -17.15
N GLY A 57 -5.17 -5.60 -16.92
CA GLY A 57 -5.82 -6.43 -17.94
C GLY A 57 -4.90 -7.45 -18.62
N ASN A 58 -3.60 -7.41 -18.33
CA ASN A 58 -2.66 -8.42 -18.81
C ASN A 58 -2.25 -9.35 -17.68
N VAL A 59 -2.79 -10.57 -17.71
CA VAL A 59 -2.55 -11.64 -16.71
C VAL A 59 -1.05 -11.88 -16.45
N GLY A 60 -0.21 -11.78 -17.47
CA GLY A 60 1.24 -11.92 -17.32
C GLY A 60 1.80 -10.83 -16.42
N HIS A 61 1.51 -9.57 -16.71
CA HIS A 61 1.96 -8.45 -15.90
C HIS A 61 1.33 -8.44 -14.50
N THR A 62 0.05 -8.82 -14.37
CA THR A 62 -0.60 -9.00 -13.06
C THR A 62 0.20 -9.95 -12.16
N LEU A 63 0.67 -11.07 -12.71
CA LEU A 63 1.42 -12.09 -11.96
C LEU A 63 2.88 -11.70 -11.75
N PHE A 64 3.58 -11.26 -12.80
CA PHE A 64 5.04 -11.08 -12.79
C PHE A 64 5.49 -9.70 -12.32
N ASP A 65 4.74 -8.64 -12.60
CA ASP A 65 5.11 -7.28 -12.20
C ASP A 65 4.39 -6.88 -10.91
N GLY A 66 3.15 -7.34 -10.75
CA GLY A 66 2.34 -7.09 -9.54
C GLY A 66 2.63 -8.07 -8.41
N LEU A 67 2.06 -9.28 -8.49
CA LEU A 67 2.03 -10.22 -7.37
C LEU A 67 3.40 -10.78 -6.99
N TYR A 68 4.21 -11.21 -7.97
CA TYR A 68 5.48 -11.86 -7.67
C TYR A 68 6.43 -10.94 -6.88
N PRO A 69 6.64 -9.67 -7.27
CA PRO A 69 7.51 -8.77 -6.52
C PRO A 69 6.91 -8.38 -5.17
N ALA A 70 5.59 -8.22 -5.06
CA ALA A 70 4.92 -7.98 -3.78
C ALA A 70 5.15 -9.15 -2.81
N TYR A 71 5.05 -10.39 -3.30
CA TYR A 71 5.37 -11.58 -2.52
C TYR A 71 6.87 -11.67 -2.20
N ALA A 72 7.75 -11.39 -3.16
CA ALA A 72 9.19 -11.38 -2.92
C ALA A 72 9.58 -10.35 -1.85
N ALA A 73 8.89 -9.20 -1.78
CA ALA A 73 9.10 -8.17 -0.78
C ALA A 73 8.75 -8.62 0.65
N ILE A 74 7.84 -9.59 0.84
CA ILE A 74 7.51 -10.10 2.18
C ILE A 74 8.44 -11.23 2.64
N ILE A 75 9.09 -11.95 1.74
CA ILE A 75 10.00 -13.09 2.07
C ILE A 75 11.05 -12.74 3.14
N PRO A 76 11.74 -11.58 3.07
CA PRO A 76 12.77 -11.21 4.05
C PRO A 76 12.26 -11.03 5.49
N PHE A 77 10.95 -11.01 5.71
CA PHE A 77 10.32 -10.75 7.00
C PHE A 77 9.66 -12.02 7.58
N PRO A 78 10.42 -13.02 8.05
CA PRO A 78 9.82 -14.19 8.70
C PRO A 78 9.17 -13.82 10.05
N PRO A 79 8.06 -14.47 10.46
CA PRO A 79 7.30 -15.48 9.72
C PRO A 79 6.21 -14.88 8.80
N ARG A 80 6.26 -13.59 8.47
CA ARG A 80 5.18 -12.85 7.80
C ARG A 80 4.79 -13.39 6.44
N HIS A 81 5.76 -13.87 5.67
CA HIS A 81 5.49 -14.53 4.38
C HIS A 81 4.68 -15.83 4.49
N LEU A 82 4.49 -16.37 5.71
CA LEU A 82 3.67 -17.56 5.98
C LEU A 82 2.22 -17.22 6.35
N TYR A 83 1.89 -15.95 6.59
CA TYR A 83 0.53 -15.53 6.95
C TYR A 83 -0.25 -15.03 5.74
N PRO A 84 -1.60 -15.11 5.78
CA PRO A 84 -2.45 -14.42 4.83
C PRO A 84 -2.13 -12.91 4.84
N PHE A 85 -2.12 -12.31 3.65
CA PHE A 85 -1.91 -10.88 3.47
C PHE A 85 -3.08 -10.25 2.72
N ARG A 86 -3.18 -8.93 2.89
CA ARG A 86 -4.09 -8.05 2.17
C ARG A 86 -3.33 -7.34 1.06
N LEU A 87 -3.99 -7.06 -0.05
CA LEU A 87 -3.43 -6.21 -1.09
C LEU A 87 -4.04 -4.81 -1.01
N LEU A 88 -3.19 -3.79 -1.07
CA LEU A 88 -3.58 -2.42 -1.38
C LEU A 88 -3.03 -2.10 -2.77
N CYS A 89 -3.92 -1.93 -3.75
CA CYS A 89 -3.49 -1.65 -5.12
C CYS A 89 -4.46 -0.72 -5.85
N ALA A 90 -3.93 0.03 -6.81
CA ALA A 90 -4.68 0.84 -7.75
C ALA A 90 -5.29 -0.03 -8.86
N ILE A 91 -6.24 -0.90 -8.48
CA ILE A 91 -7.08 -1.61 -9.46
C ILE A 91 -8.33 -0.77 -9.74
N ASP A 92 -8.15 0.28 -10.52
CA ASP A 92 -9.27 1.12 -10.95
C ASP A 92 -10.04 0.46 -12.11
N GLU A 93 -11.27 0.95 -12.31
CA GLU A 93 -12.44 0.45 -13.06
C GLU A 93 -12.24 -0.30 -14.40
N CYS A 94 -11.40 -1.32 -14.47
CA CYS A 94 -11.44 -2.25 -15.59
C CYS A 94 -12.42 -3.39 -15.30
N GLN A 95 -13.71 -3.13 -15.56
CA GLN A 95 -14.79 -4.12 -15.37
C GLN A 95 -14.59 -5.43 -16.15
N THR A 96 -13.78 -5.41 -17.21
CA THR A 96 -13.48 -6.58 -18.06
C THR A 96 -12.16 -7.26 -17.70
N CYS A 97 -11.37 -6.70 -16.79
CA CYS A 97 -10.05 -7.21 -16.45
C CYS A 97 -10.16 -8.30 -15.37
N ARG A 98 -9.36 -9.37 -15.52
CA ARG A 98 -9.35 -10.50 -14.58
C ARG A 98 -8.36 -10.33 -13.43
N ASP A 99 -7.73 -9.16 -13.33
CA ASP A 99 -6.69 -8.85 -12.36
C ASP A 99 -7.20 -8.96 -10.92
N GLU A 100 -8.41 -8.45 -10.66
CA GLU A 100 -9.05 -8.55 -9.34
C GLU A 100 -9.32 -10.02 -8.96
N ASP A 101 -9.77 -10.85 -9.90
CA ASP A 101 -9.96 -12.29 -9.67
C ASP A 101 -8.64 -13.01 -9.37
N ILE A 102 -7.56 -12.62 -10.07
CA ILE A 102 -6.22 -13.16 -9.83
C ILE A 102 -5.76 -12.75 -8.44
N PHE A 103 -5.80 -11.46 -8.11
CA PHE A 103 -5.38 -10.93 -6.81
C PHE A 103 -6.17 -11.55 -5.65
N ASN A 104 -7.48 -11.69 -5.77
CA ASN A 104 -8.33 -12.30 -4.74
C ASN A 104 -7.95 -13.76 -4.45
N ARG A 105 -7.36 -14.48 -5.41
CA ARG A 105 -6.88 -15.86 -5.17
C ARG A 105 -5.64 -15.93 -4.27
N PHE A 106 -4.84 -14.87 -4.21
CA PHE A 106 -3.61 -14.82 -3.42
C PHE A 106 -3.74 -13.95 -2.17
N ALA A 107 -4.60 -12.95 -2.20
CA ALA A 107 -4.85 -12.01 -1.11
C ALA A 107 -5.76 -12.66 -0.05
N GLY A 108 -5.20 -13.51 0.81
CA GLY A 108 -5.96 -14.25 1.82
C GLY A 108 -6.74 -13.38 2.82
N LEU A 109 -6.45 -12.08 2.91
CA LEU A 109 -7.20 -11.10 3.71
C LEU A 109 -8.03 -10.11 2.84
N GLY A 110 -8.13 -10.36 1.55
CA GLY A 110 -8.84 -9.55 0.57
C GLY A 110 -8.02 -8.40 -0.04
N ILE A 111 -8.71 -7.53 -0.78
CA ILE A 111 -8.14 -6.37 -1.46
C ILE A 111 -8.76 -5.10 -0.90
N ILE A 112 -7.94 -4.10 -0.60
CA ILE A 112 -8.36 -2.70 -0.46
C ILE A 112 -8.05 -2.01 -1.78
N LYS A 113 -9.09 -1.45 -2.41
CA LYS A 113 -8.92 -0.67 -3.63
C LYS A 113 -8.44 0.73 -3.23
N GLN A 114 -7.39 1.23 -3.88
CA GLN A 114 -6.79 2.51 -3.50
C GLN A 114 -7.78 3.68 -3.56
N TYR A 115 -8.69 3.69 -4.55
CA TYR A 115 -9.71 4.74 -4.64
C TYR A 115 -10.62 4.79 -3.40
N ILE A 116 -10.92 3.65 -2.77
CA ILE A 116 -11.73 3.59 -1.53
C ILE A 116 -11.00 4.30 -0.39
N LEU A 117 -9.68 4.08 -0.24
CA LEU A 117 -8.91 4.81 0.78
C LEU A 117 -8.84 6.29 0.46
N ASN A 118 -8.67 6.66 -0.81
CA ASN A 118 -8.65 8.07 -1.22
C ASN A 118 -9.98 8.76 -0.89
N ASP A 119 -11.11 8.12 -1.19
CA ASP A 119 -12.45 8.65 -0.89
C ASP A 119 -12.68 8.81 0.62
N MET A 120 -12.19 7.84 1.41
CA MET A 120 -12.30 7.88 2.87
C MET A 120 -11.28 8.81 3.55
N SER A 121 -10.20 9.17 2.86
CA SER A 121 -9.10 9.98 3.41
C SER A 121 -9.46 11.45 3.68
N ASN A 122 -10.68 11.88 3.33
CA ASN A 122 -11.18 13.23 3.58
C ASN A 122 -11.54 13.44 5.07
N GLY A 123 -10.55 13.31 5.94
CA GLY A 123 -10.64 13.45 7.40
C GLY A 123 -10.31 12.18 8.19
N SER A 124 -10.20 11.03 7.54
CA SER A 124 -9.89 9.76 8.23
C SER A 124 -8.41 9.40 8.11
N TRP A 125 -7.84 8.93 9.22
CA TRP A 125 -6.48 8.38 9.25
C TRP A 125 -6.53 6.86 9.19
N PHE A 126 -5.52 6.25 8.57
CA PHE A 126 -5.39 4.79 8.50
C PHE A 126 -4.09 4.37 9.17
N VAL A 127 -4.18 3.35 10.02
CA VAL A 127 -3.03 2.73 10.65
C VAL A 127 -2.98 1.28 10.23
N PHE A 128 -1.87 0.86 9.63
CA PHE A 128 -1.62 -0.52 9.28
C PHE A 128 -0.75 -1.16 10.36
N ASP A 129 -1.13 -2.34 10.84
CA ASP A 129 -0.27 -3.11 11.75
C ASP A 129 1.08 -3.39 11.08
N GLU A 130 1.02 -3.82 9.82
CA GLU A 130 2.18 -4.13 9.00
C GLU A 130 1.91 -3.70 7.56
N PHE A 131 2.76 -2.81 7.05
CA PHE A 131 2.67 -2.29 5.70
C PHE A 131 3.98 -2.54 4.97
N VAL A 132 3.94 -3.41 3.96
CA VAL A 132 5.09 -3.70 3.11
C VAL A 132 4.83 -3.05 1.76
N MET A 133 5.65 -2.05 1.45
CA MET A 133 5.67 -1.41 0.16
C MET A 133 6.76 -2.06 -0.70
N GLY A 134 6.34 -2.74 -1.76
CA GLY A 134 7.22 -3.50 -2.63
C GLY A 134 6.72 -3.40 -4.07
N GLY A 135 7.07 -2.28 -4.72
CA GLY A 135 6.72 -2.05 -6.12
C GLY A 135 7.63 -2.84 -7.03
N GLY A 136 7.14 -3.96 -7.55
CA GLY A 136 7.77 -4.65 -8.66
C GLY A 136 7.75 -3.78 -9.91
N MET A 137 8.87 -3.18 -10.26
CA MET A 137 9.18 -2.98 -11.67
C MET A 137 10.03 -4.16 -12.11
N MET A 138 9.37 -5.20 -12.60
CA MET A 138 10.01 -6.13 -13.52
C MET A 138 9.57 -5.85 -14.96
N CYS A 139 9.53 -4.56 -15.34
CA CYS A 139 9.60 -4.05 -16.71
C CYS A 139 10.18 -2.63 -16.69
#